data_AF-M3ZRR3-F1
#
_entry.id   AF-M3ZRR3-F1
#
_cell.length_a   1.000
_cell.length_b   1.000
_cell.length_c   1.000
_cell.angle_alpha   90.00
_cell.angle_beta   90.00
_cell.angle_gamma   90.00
#
_symmetry.space_group_name_H-M   'P 1'
#
loop_
_entity.id
_entity.type
_entity.pdbx_description
1 polymer ?
#
loop_
_entity_poly.entity_id
_entity_poly.type
_entity_poly.pdbx_seq_one_letter_code
_entity_poly.pdbx_strand_id
1 'polypeptide(L)'
;MLHDELLLLSLFSSDVQVILIKENSLYFVYCIGIMVRMNVLADALKSINNAEKRGKRQVLIRPCSKVIVRFLTVMMKHGYIGEFEIIDDHRAGKIVVNLTGRLNKCGVISPRFDLQLKDLEKWQNNLLPSRQFGYIVLTTSAGIMDHEEARRKHTGGKILGFFF
;
A
#
# COMPACT_ATOMS: atom_id res chain seq x y z
N MET A 1 -4.43 -40.25 -23.25
CA MET A 1 -3.82 -39.37 -24.28
C MET A 1 -4.71 -38.15 -24.45
N LEU A 2 -4.52 -37.12 -23.63
CA LEU A 2 -5.22 -35.84 -23.72
C LEU A 2 -4.15 -34.78 -23.50
N HIS A 3 -3.43 -34.50 -24.58
CA HIS A 3 -2.47 -33.43 -24.67
C HIS A 3 -3.06 -32.39 -25.64
N ASP A 4 -2.97 -31.14 -25.21
CA ASP A 4 -2.77 -29.95 -26.04
C ASP A 4 -3.91 -29.50 -26.97
N GLU A 5 -4.65 -28.48 -26.53
CA GLU A 5 -4.92 -27.28 -27.36
C GLU A 5 -5.48 -26.13 -26.48
N LEU A 6 -4.61 -25.53 -25.67
CA LEU A 6 -4.83 -24.17 -25.14
C LEU A 6 -4.52 -23.19 -26.27
N LEU A 7 -5.54 -22.74 -27.00
CA LEU A 7 -5.40 -21.71 -28.03
C LEU A 7 -5.24 -20.32 -27.38
N LEU A 8 -4.00 -19.97 -27.03
CA LEU A 8 -3.58 -18.63 -26.62
C LEU A 8 -3.56 -17.70 -27.85
N LEU A 9 -4.69 -17.07 -28.18
CA LEU A 9 -4.68 -15.90 -29.08
C LEU A 9 -4.21 -14.68 -28.29
N SER A 10 -2.90 -14.49 -28.18
CA SER A 10 -2.29 -13.26 -27.67
C SER A 10 -2.40 -12.14 -28.72
N LEU A 11 -3.45 -11.32 -28.65
CA LEU A 11 -3.47 -10.04 -29.36
C LEU A 11 -2.54 -9.08 -28.60
N PHE A 12 -1.31 -8.92 -29.10
CA PHE A 12 -0.36 -7.90 -28.66
C PHE A 12 -0.87 -6.51 -29.06
N SER A 13 -1.72 -5.92 -28.22
CA SER A 13 -1.85 -4.47 -28.11
C SER A 13 -1.56 -4.11 -26.66
N SER A 14 -0.78 -3.06 -26.47
CA SER A 14 0.14 -2.79 -25.36
C SER A 14 -0.37 -2.89 -23.92
N ASP A 15 -1.69 -3.03 -23.68
CA ASP A 15 -2.26 -2.78 -22.35
C ASP A 15 -3.35 -3.76 -21.89
N VAL A 16 -3.69 -4.82 -22.64
CA VAL A 16 -4.76 -5.77 -22.24
C VAL A 16 -4.40 -7.22 -22.53
N GLN A 17 -4.33 -8.04 -21.48
CA GLN A 17 -4.25 -9.49 -21.61
C GLN A 17 -5.66 -10.08 -21.43
N VAL A 18 -6.27 -10.52 -22.54
CA VAL A 18 -7.58 -11.18 -22.53
C VAL A 18 -7.36 -12.68 -22.34
N ILE A 19 -7.89 -13.25 -21.25
CA ILE A 19 -7.91 -14.70 -21.04
C ILE A 19 -9.32 -15.20 -21.33
N LEU A 20 -9.46 -16.11 -22.29
CA LEU A 20 -10.70 -16.83 -22.58
C LEU A 20 -10.63 -18.21 -21.92
N ILE A 21 -11.50 -18.46 -20.94
CA ILE A 21 -11.70 -19.79 -20.35
C ILE A 21 -13.01 -20.34 -20.93
N LYS A 22 -12.96 -21.54 -21.52
CA LYS A 22 -14.13 -22.24 -22.07
C LYS A 22 -14.63 -23.25 -21.03
N GLU A 23 -15.74 -22.95 -20.37
CA GLU A 23 -16.52 -23.93 -19.59
C GLU A 23 -17.99 -23.92 -20.08
N ASN A 24 -18.54 -25.10 -20.41
CA ASN A 24 -19.95 -25.33 -20.73
C ASN A 24 -20.62 -24.25 -21.62
N SER A 25 -20.04 -24.02 -22.80
CA SER A 25 -20.61 -23.14 -23.85
C SER A 25 -20.76 -21.66 -23.49
N LEU A 26 -20.19 -21.21 -22.36
CA LEU A 26 -20.15 -19.80 -21.95
C LEU A 26 -18.71 -19.27 -22.10
N TYR A 27 -18.53 -18.17 -22.81
CA TYR A 27 -17.25 -17.46 -22.88
C TYR A 27 -17.22 -16.38 -21.80
N PHE A 28 -16.37 -16.55 -20.78
CA PHE A 28 -16.12 -15.50 -19.79
C PHE A 28 -14.96 -14.63 -20.28
N VAL A 29 -15.23 -13.34 -20.54
CA VAL A 29 -14.20 -12.37 -20.93
C VAL A 29 -13.62 -11.74 -19.67
N TYR A 30 -12.43 -12.19 -19.25
CA TYR A 30 -11.65 -11.50 -18.22
C TYR A 30 -10.72 -10.48 -18.87
N CYS A 31 -11.09 -9.20 -18.76
CA CYS A 31 -10.21 -8.09 -19.11
C CYS A 31 -9.21 -7.88 -17.96
N ILE A 32 -8.01 -8.44 -18.08
CA ILE A 32 -6.90 -8.10 -17.19
C ILE A 32 -6.17 -6.93 -17.85
N GLY A 33 -6.61 -5.71 -17.54
CA GLY A 33 -5.88 -4.51 -17.93
C GLY A 33 -4.51 -4.50 -17.26
N ILE A 34 -3.45 -4.34 -18.05
CA ILE A 34 -2.08 -4.18 -17.56
C ILE A 34 -1.97 -2.75 -17.02
N MET A 35 -2.44 -2.52 -15.79
CA MET A 35 -2.29 -1.23 -15.12
C MET A 35 -0.82 -1.01 -14.77
N VAL A 36 -0.19 0.00 -15.37
CA VAL A 36 1.17 0.42 -15.02
C VAL A 36 1.21 0.90 -13.56
N ARG A 37 2.07 0.30 -12.74
CA ARG A 37 2.18 0.62 -11.31
C ARG A 37 2.88 1.96 -11.11
N MET A 38 2.10 3.01 -10.90
CA MET A 38 2.61 4.38 -10.70
C MET A 38 3.11 4.64 -9.26
N ASN A 39 2.49 4.03 -8.24
CA ASN A 39 2.89 4.25 -6.85
C ASN A 39 2.75 2.97 -6.01
N VAL A 40 3.88 2.27 -5.83
CA VAL A 40 3.96 1.02 -5.07
C VAL A 40 3.49 1.13 -3.62
N LEU A 41 3.63 2.31 -2.99
CA LEU A 41 3.13 2.53 -1.63
C LEU A 41 1.60 2.57 -1.59
N ALA A 42 0.97 3.18 -2.61
CA ALA A 42 -0.49 3.27 -2.68
C ALA A 42 -1.10 1.87 -2.87
N ASP A 43 -0.50 1.05 -3.73
CA ASP A 43 -0.93 -0.33 -3.97
C ASP A 43 -0.77 -1.20 -2.71
N ALA A 44 0.34 -1.02 -1.99
CA ALA A 44 0.60 -1.70 -0.72
C ALA A 44 -0.44 -1.35 0.36
N LEU A 45 -0.65 -0.06 0.63
CA LEU A 45 -1.61 0.39 1.65
C LEU A 45 -3.06 0.03 1.27
N LYS A 46 -3.41 0.10 -0.02
CA LYS A 46 -4.74 -0.35 -0.49
C LYS A 46 -4.95 -1.85 -0.24
N SER A 47 -3.91 -2.66 -0.47
CA SER A 47 -3.95 -4.11 -0.22
C SER A 47 -4.13 -4.41 1.27
N ILE A 48 -3.42 -3.68 2.16
CA ILE A 48 -3.58 -3.79 3.62
C ILE A 48 -5.01 -3.42 4.04
N ASN A 49 -5.51 -2.26 3.60
CA ASN A 49 -6.85 -1.80 3.95
C ASN A 49 -7.95 -2.78 3.50
N ASN A 50 -7.78 -3.37 2.32
CA ASN A 50 -8.71 -4.39 1.81
C ASN A 50 -8.62 -5.71 2.59
N ALA A 51 -7.42 -6.08 3.08
CA ALA A 51 -7.22 -7.28 3.88
C ALA A 51 -7.82 -7.12 5.29
N GLU A 52 -7.60 -5.97 5.94
CA GLU A 52 -8.18 -5.62 7.24
C GLU A 52 -9.71 -5.58 7.19
N LYS A 53 -10.28 -4.92 6.17
CA LYS A 53 -11.74 -4.91 5.98
C LYS A 53 -12.35 -6.30 5.75
N ARG A 54 -11.57 -7.24 5.22
CA ARG A 54 -11.98 -8.65 5.05
C ARG A 54 -11.67 -9.52 6.27
N GLY A 55 -11.07 -8.96 7.33
CA GLY A 55 -10.71 -9.70 8.54
C GLY A 55 -9.61 -10.74 8.32
N LYS A 56 -8.72 -10.55 7.32
CA LYS A 56 -7.59 -11.45 7.09
C LYS A 56 -6.52 -11.24 8.16
N ARG A 57 -5.92 -12.33 8.64
CA ARG A 57 -4.83 -12.27 9.63
C ARG A 57 -3.48 -11.84 9.07
N GLN A 58 -3.29 -12.01 7.76
CA GLN A 58 -2.03 -11.70 7.09
C GLN A 58 -2.26 -11.14 5.69
N VAL A 59 -1.36 -10.26 5.25
CA VAL A 59 -1.37 -9.69 3.91
C VAL A 59 0.01 -9.79 3.28
N LEU A 60 0.02 -10.07 1.98
CA LEU A 60 1.23 -10.26 1.20
C LEU A 60 1.35 -9.13 0.19
N ILE A 61 2.40 -8.32 0.34
CA ILE A 61 2.63 -7.11 -0.44
C ILE A 61 3.74 -7.37 -1.45
N ARG A 62 3.50 -6.95 -2.70
CA ARG A 62 4.45 -7.02 -3.82
C ARG A 62 4.30 -5.79 -4.71
N PRO A 63 5.37 -5.05 -5.03
CA PRO A 63 6.79 -5.25 -4.70
C PRO A 63 7.19 -4.72 -3.31
N CYS A 64 8.34 -5.16 -2.77
CA CYS A 64 8.97 -4.58 -1.59
C CYS A 64 9.70 -3.28 -1.97
N SER A 65 9.67 -2.27 -1.10
CA SER A 65 10.43 -1.04 -1.27
C SER A 65 10.84 -0.46 0.08
N LYS A 66 12.00 0.20 0.14
CA LYS A 66 12.53 0.80 1.38
C LYS A 66 11.52 1.74 2.04
N VAL A 67 10.77 2.51 1.25
CA VAL A 67 9.72 3.41 1.74
C VAL A 67 8.58 2.64 2.43
N ILE A 68 8.13 1.53 1.84
CA ILE A 68 7.08 0.67 2.41
C ILE A 68 7.57 0.09 3.74
N VAL A 69 8.78 -0.46 3.77
CA VAL A 69 9.37 -1.04 4.99
C VAL A 69 9.44 0.01 6.11
N ARG A 70 9.91 1.23 5.81
CA ARG A 70 9.96 2.31 6.81
C ARG A 70 8.56 2.76 7.25
N PHE A 71 7.60 2.83 6.34
CA PHE A 71 6.22 3.16 6.67
C PHE A 71 5.58 2.11 7.60
N LEU A 72 5.75 0.83 7.28
CA LEU A 72 5.30 -0.28 8.12
C LEU A 72 5.99 -0.28 9.49
N THR A 73 7.28 0.08 9.54
CA THR A 73 7.99 0.24 10.83
C THR A 73 7.33 1.30 11.73
N VAL A 74 6.90 2.43 11.15
CA VAL A 74 6.15 3.46 11.91
C VAL A 74 4.80 2.92 12.38
N MET A 75 4.06 2.22 11.52
CA MET A 75 2.78 1.61 11.91
C MET A 75 2.93 0.57 13.03
N MET A 76 4.00 -0.23 13.00
CA MET A 76 4.33 -1.23 14.02
C MET A 76 4.70 -0.57 15.35
N LYS A 77 5.50 0.52 15.32
CA LYS A 77 5.86 1.31 16.51
C LYS A 77 4.64 1.84 17.26
N HIS A 78 3.58 2.23 16.54
CA HIS A 78 2.32 2.68 17.11
C HIS A 78 1.32 1.54 17.39
N GLY A 79 1.66 0.28 17.10
CA GLY A 79 0.85 -0.89 17.44
C GLY A 79 -0.39 -1.12 16.57
N TYR A 80 -0.44 -0.56 15.37
CA TYR A 80 -1.54 -0.78 14.41
C TYR A 80 -1.40 -2.10 13.65
N ILE A 81 -0.15 -2.48 13.34
CA ILE A 81 0.19 -3.75 12.70
C ILE A 81 1.05 -4.58 13.65
N GLY A 82 1.05 -5.89 13.45
CA GLY A 82 1.97 -6.79 14.13
C GLY A 82 3.34 -6.81 13.46
N GLU A 83 4.04 -7.92 13.65
CA GLU A 83 5.32 -8.17 13.01
C GLU A 83 5.15 -8.32 11.49
N PHE A 84 6.18 -7.94 10.75
CA PHE A 84 6.25 -8.14 9.32
C PHE A 84 7.58 -8.77 8.93
N GLU A 85 7.54 -9.63 7.93
CA GLU A 85 8.69 -10.35 7.40
C GLU A 85 8.97 -9.93 5.98
N ILE A 86 10.26 -9.74 5.67
CA ILE A 86 10.73 -9.44 4.32
C ILE A 86 11.28 -10.74 3.73
N ILE A 87 10.65 -11.20 2.65
CA ILE A 87 11.07 -12.37 1.90
C ILE A 87 11.81 -11.88 0.65
N ASP A 88 13.07 -12.29 0.50
CA ASP A 88 13.86 -11.99 -0.69
C ASP A 88 13.62 -13.04 -1.78
N ASP A 89 13.12 -12.60 -2.94
CA ASP A 89 12.88 -13.43 -4.12
C ASP A 89 13.90 -13.19 -5.24
N HIS A 90 15.02 -12.50 -4.93
CA HIS A 90 16.04 -12.04 -5.88
C HIS A 90 15.48 -11.16 -7.02
N ARG A 91 14.23 -10.71 -6.91
CA ARG A 91 13.57 -9.80 -7.86
C ARG A 91 13.28 -8.47 -7.20
N ALA A 92 12.09 -8.34 -6.61
CA ALA A 92 11.59 -7.09 -6.04
C ALA A 92 11.24 -7.25 -4.56
N GLY A 93 11.48 -8.42 -3.98
CA GLY A 93 11.11 -8.75 -2.61
C GLY A 93 9.60 -8.81 -2.39
N LYS A 94 9.23 -9.47 -1.30
CA LYS A 94 7.83 -9.62 -0.86
C LYS A 94 7.79 -9.30 0.62
N ILE A 95 6.70 -8.70 1.09
CA ILE A 95 6.52 -8.43 2.52
C ILE A 95 5.27 -9.17 2.98
N VAL A 96 5.40 -9.97 4.03
CA VAL A 96 4.27 -10.56 4.75
C VAL A 96 4.04 -9.70 5.98
N VAL A 97 2.84 -9.15 6.13
CA VAL A 97 2.47 -8.32 7.27
C VAL A 97 1.38 -9.03 8.07
N ASN A 98 1.62 -9.20 9.37
CA ASN A 98 0.62 -9.72 10.30
C ASN A 98 -0.30 -8.59 10.76
N LEU A 99 -1.59 -8.82 10.60
CA LEU A 99 -2.66 -7.85 10.88
C LEU A 99 -3.28 -8.16 12.24
N THR A 100 -3.52 -7.11 13.02
CA THR A 100 -4.07 -7.24 14.39
C THR A 100 -5.57 -6.91 14.45
N GLY A 101 -6.15 -6.34 13.39
CA GLY A 101 -7.54 -5.89 13.37
C GLY A 101 -7.78 -4.52 14.00
N ARG A 102 -6.72 -3.78 14.37
CA ARG A 102 -6.83 -2.43 14.98
C ARG A 102 -6.85 -1.30 13.96
N LEU A 103 -6.47 -1.58 12.71
CA LEU A 103 -6.36 -0.57 11.66
C LEU A 103 -7.73 -0.30 11.02
N ASN A 104 -8.21 0.94 11.09
CA ASN A 104 -9.46 1.34 10.45
C ASN A 104 -9.23 1.71 8.98
N LYS A 105 -8.23 2.55 8.72
CA LYS A 105 -7.90 3.05 7.39
C LYS A 105 -6.43 3.47 7.33
N CYS A 106 -5.74 2.97 6.31
CA CYS A 106 -4.47 3.52 5.86
C CYS A 106 -4.59 4.04 4.43
N GLY A 107 -3.86 5.10 4.12
CA GLY A 107 -3.90 5.75 2.82
C GLY A 107 -2.64 6.54 2.51
N VAL A 108 -2.31 6.58 1.21
CA VAL A 108 -1.26 7.47 0.68
C VAL A 108 -1.90 8.76 0.21
N ILE A 109 -1.21 9.87 0.42
CA ILE A 109 -1.60 11.17 -0.14
C ILE A 109 -0.80 11.40 -1.42
N SER A 110 -1.53 11.69 -2.50
CA SER A 110 -0.95 11.95 -3.82
C SER A 110 -1.60 13.20 -4.39
N PRO A 111 -0.82 14.20 -4.87
CA PRO A 111 0.66 14.27 -4.87
C PRO A 111 1.26 14.47 -3.47
N ARG A 112 2.59 14.29 -3.34
CA ARG A 112 3.30 14.49 -2.06
C ARG A 112 3.54 15.98 -1.81
N PHE A 113 2.60 16.61 -1.12
CA PHE A 113 2.68 18.02 -0.76
C PHE A 113 3.80 18.31 0.24
N ASP A 114 4.43 19.47 0.09
CA ASP A 114 5.34 20.03 1.08
C ASP A 114 4.56 20.53 2.29
N LEU A 115 5.04 20.16 3.48
CA LEU A 115 4.40 20.42 4.76
C LEU A 115 5.37 21.18 5.67
N GLN A 116 5.02 22.43 5.97
CA GLN A 116 5.68 23.23 6.99
C GLN A 116 5.02 22.98 8.35
N LEU A 117 5.76 23.22 9.45
CA LEU A 117 5.25 23.03 10.81
C LEU A 117 3.98 23.84 11.09
N LYS A 118 3.86 25.04 10.51
CA LYS A 118 2.69 25.92 10.61
C LYS A 118 1.42 25.30 10.01
N ASP A 119 1.58 24.53 8.93
CA ASP A 119 0.46 23.95 8.18
C ASP A 119 0.06 22.58 8.73
N LEU A 120 0.88 21.99 9.62
CA LEU A 120 0.65 20.65 10.15
C LEU A 120 -0.71 20.52 10.85
N GLU A 121 -1.13 21.53 11.60
CA GLU A 121 -2.42 21.50 12.32
C GLU A 121 -3.62 21.48 11.36
N LYS A 122 -3.54 22.21 10.25
CA LYS A 122 -4.57 22.18 9.20
C LYS A 122 -4.67 20.79 8.59
N TRP A 123 -3.54 20.13 8.33
CA TRP A 123 -3.53 18.77 7.78
C TRP A 123 -4.00 17.72 8.79
N GLN A 124 -3.67 17.86 10.08
CA GLN A 124 -4.20 17.00 11.15
C GLN A 124 -5.72 17.04 11.17
N ASN A 125 -6.33 18.23 11.21
CA ASN A 125 -7.79 18.39 11.28
C ASN A 125 -8.51 17.86 10.01
N ASN A 126 -7.86 17.90 8.85
CA ASN A 126 -8.46 17.46 7.59
C ASN A 126 -8.37 15.94 7.38
N LEU A 127 -7.29 15.30 7.85
CA LEU A 127 -6.99 13.90 7.54
C LEU A 127 -7.35 12.95 8.67
N LEU A 128 -7.18 13.38 9.93
CA LEU A 128 -7.37 12.54 11.09
C LEU A 128 -8.80 12.70 11.63
N PRO A 129 -9.43 11.61 12.11
CA PRO A 129 -10.79 11.68 12.65
C PRO A 129 -10.84 12.44 13.99
N SER A 130 -9.75 12.45 14.76
CA SER A 130 -9.64 13.21 16.00
C SER A 130 -8.18 13.62 16.26
N ARG A 131 -7.97 14.58 17.16
CA ARG A 131 -6.61 15.04 17.54
C ARG A 131 -5.83 14.03 18.37
N GLN A 132 -6.52 13.06 18.98
CA GLN A 132 -5.94 12.03 19.84
C GLN A 132 -5.72 10.70 19.10
N PHE A 133 -6.22 10.57 17.87
CA PHE A 133 -6.23 9.31 17.16
C PHE A 133 -5.77 9.45 15.71
N GLY A 134 -4.83 8.59 15.35
CA GLY A 134 -4.25 8.53 14.02
C GLY A 134 -2.97 9.32 13.88
N TYR A 135 -2.21 8.94 12.87
CA TYR A 135 -0.89 9.50 12.62
C TYR A 135 -0.73 9.86 11.14
N ILE A 136 -0.11 11.01 10.92
CA ILE A 136 0.36 11.44 9.60
C ILE A 136 1.84 11.08 9.51
N VAL A 137 2.22 10.45 8.40
CA VAL A 137 3.60 10.06 8.11
C VAL A 137 4.20 11.04 7.11
N LEU A 138 5.38 11.56 7.45
CA LEU A 138 6.11 12.56 6.69
C LEU A 138 7.49 12.02 6.31
N THR A 139 7.96 12.40 5.13
CA THR A 139 9.38 12.28 4.75
C THR A 139 10.07 13.58 5.08
N THR A 140 10.99 13.53 6.03
CA THR A 140 11.85 14.66 6.41
C THR A 140 13.29 14.39 5.97
N SER A 141 14.17 15.38 6.08
CA SER A 141 15.62 15.19 5.87
C SER A 141 16.24 14.17 6.82
N ALA A 142 15.68 14.02 8.04
CA ALA A 142 16.10 13.03 9.03
C ALA A 142 15.47 11.65 8.84
N GLY A 143 14.67 11.46 7.79
CA GLY A 143 14.02 10.19 7.45
C GLY A 143 12.49 10.24 7.51
N ILE A 144 11.87 9.06 7.39
CA ILE A 144 10.42 8.88 7.47
C ILE A 144 10.02 8.77 8.93
N MET A 145 9.13 9.64 9.38
CA MET A 145 8.67 9.70 10.76
C MET A 145 7.20 10.14 10.83
N ASP A 146 6.62 9.97 12.01
CA ASP A 146 5.31 10.50 12.33
C ASP A 146 5.37 12.02 12.57
N HIS A 147 4.22 12.65 12.46
CA HIS A 147 4.07 14.08 12.63
C HIS A 147 4.32 14.59 14.07
N GLU A 148 4.19 13.76 15.11
CA GLU A 148 4.53 14.15 16.48
C GLU A 148 6.05 14.19 16.66
N GLU A 149 6.76 13.19 16.12
CA GLU A 149 8.22 13.19 16.06
C GLU A 149 8.77 14.34 15.22
N ALA A 150 8.15 14.66 14.09
CA ALA A 150 8.50 15.81 13.27
C ALA A 150 8.35 17.14 14.04
N ARG A 151 7.28 17.29 14.84
CA ARG A 151 7.07 18.45 15.71
C ARG A 151 8.15 18.54 16.80
N ARG A 152 8.49 17.43 17.46
CA ARG A 152 9.55 17.40 18.49
C ARG A 152 10.90 17.80 17.91
N LYS A 153 11.23 17.32 16.72
CA LYS A 153 12.48 17.64 15.99
C LYS A 153 12.44 18.99 15.26
N HIS A 154 11.35 19.75 15.37
CA HIS A 154 11.17 21.02 14.65
C HIS A 154 11.53 20.93 13.17
N THR A 155 11.15 19.84 12.51
CA THR A 155 11.50 19.57 11.12
C THR A 155 10.24 19.37 10.28
N GLY A 156 10.16 20.09 9.15
CA GLY A 156 9.11 19.89 8.14
C GLY A 156 9.49 18.81 7.13
N GLY A 157 8.64 18.58 6.14
CA GLY A 157 8.92 17.57 5.12
C GLY A 157 7.85 17.46 4.07
N LYS A 158 7.81 16.32 3.38
CA LYS A 158 6.75 15.98 2.42
C LYS A 158 5.79 14.97 3.03
N ILE A 159 4.50 15.17 2.81
CA ILE A 159 3.49 14.22 3.27
C ILE A 159 3.55 12.92 2.45
N LEU A 160 3.57 11.78 3.14
CA LEU A 160 3.48 10.47 2.50
C LEU A 160 2.07 9.91 2.58
N GLY A 161 1.48 9.91 3.77
CA GLY A 161 0.21 9.26 4.00
C GLY A 161 -0.22 9.37 5.45
N PHE A 162 -1.29 8.65 5.76
CA PHE A 162 -1.88 8.61 7.09
C PHE A 162 -2.36 7.20 7.40
N PHE A 163 -2.48 6.92 8.69
CA PHE A 163 -3.12 5.72 9.19
C PHE A 163 -3.83 6.00 10.51
N PHE A 164 -4.96 5.33 10.72
CA PHE A 164 -5.75 5.31 11.94
C PHE A 164 -6.67 4.09 11.94
#